data_AF-A0A9W8D2E2-F1
#
_entry.id   AF-A0A9W8D2E2-F1
#
_cell.length_a   1.000
_cell.length_b   1.000
_cell.length_c   1.000
_cell.angle_alpha   90.00
_cell.angle_beta   90.00
_cell.angle_gamma   90.00
#
_symmetry.space_group_name_H-M   'P 1'
#
loop_
_entity.id
_entity.type
_entity.pdbx_description
1 polymer ?
#
loop_
_entity_poly.entity_id
_entity_poly.type
_entity_poly.pdbx_seq_one_letter_code
_entity_poly.pdbx_strand_id
1 'polypeptide(L)'
;MQIRLLALAALSLHLSHAAGSSADQVNTWLQQAAHAQSPISPLQSDPNFDYTAVKFATDDVDKLATEYASVTGWENVGPLGSLPRYRVFRTRKQRLTKRHTLDDTVHERAAQVLPIEATVPLRQNRKLYKRDTVMQGPLGFGDRSSNDTAWQNIIDPLYAKQWHLVNDQETGHDINITGVWHEGITGAGVTVALIDDGLDYSSDDLLANFDFRGSYDFNDKTKLPTPRLEDDYHGTRCAGQIAAVRNDVCGVGVAYGARVAGIRMLSKEVTDQDEVLALNYAMDTNWIYSCSWGPNDDGATVQGPGKVIEDAFINGVQNGRNGLGSIFVFATGNGGGSGDNCNFDGYTNSIYTISIGAINHLDKRPYYSEQCSAQLAVT
;
A
#
# COMPACT_ATOMS: atom_id res chain seq x y z
N MET A 1 -34.03 -1.15 0.56
CA MET A 1 -33.64 0.23 0.17
C MET A 1 -33.65 1.19 1.36
N GLN A 2 -34.68 1.18 2.23
CA GLN A 2 -34.78 2.09 3.39
C GLN A 2 -33.74 1.88 4.51
N ILE A 3 -33.25 0.65 4.75
CA ILE A 3 -32.25 0.37 5.80
C ILE A 3 -30.86 0.92 5.44
N ARG A 4 -30.50 0.99 4.14
CA ARG A 4 -29.24 1.60 3.69
C ARG A 4 -29.21 3.12 3.85
N LEU A 5 -30.35 3.80 3.65
CA LEU A 5 -30.46 5.25 3.82
C LEU A 5 -30.37 5.68 5.30
N LEU A 6 -30.91 4.89 6.23
CA LEU A 6 -30.83 5.18 7.66
C LEU A 6 -29.41 5.01 8.22
N ALA A 7 -28.64 4.02 7.74
CA ALA A 7 -27.24 3.85 8.12
C ALA A 7 -26.34 4.97 7.57
N LEU A 8 -26.58 5.42 6.33
CA LEU A 8 -25.87 6.57 5.73
C LEU A 8 -26.18 7.89 6.45
N ALA A 9 -27.43 8.12 6.86
CA ALA A 9 -27.83 9.32 7.59
C ALA A 9 -27.26 9.35 9.02
N ALA A 10 -27.21 8.19 9.70
CA ALA A 10 -26.61 8.09 11.04
C ALA A 10 -25.09 8.33 11.02
N LEU A 11 -24.38 7.85 9.98
CA LEU A 11 -22.97 8.14 9.76
C LEU A 11 -22.73 9.64 9.48
N SER A 12 -23.59 10.24 8.65
CA SER A 12 -23.50 11.67 8.27
C SER A 12 -23.66 12.61 9.48
N LEU A 13 -24.58 12.29 10.42
CA LEU A 13 -24.75 13.09 11.64
C LEU A 13 -23.59 12.96 12.63
N HIS A 14 -23.02 11.76 12.82
CA HIS A 14 -21.87 11.58 13.72
C HIS A 14 -20.59 12.23 13.17
N LEU A 15 -20.39 12.24 11.84
CA LEU A 15 -19.19 12.79 11.20
C LEU A 15 -19.22 14.33 11.09
N SER A 16 -20.40 14.95 11.00
CA SER A 16 -20.56 16.41 10.95
C SER A 16 -20.20 17.16 12.25
N HIS A 17 -20.06 16.43 13.37
CA HIS A 17 -19.70 17.02 14.67
C HIS A 17 -18.21 16.89 15.01
N ALA A 18 -17.45 16.07 14.27
CA ALA A 18 -16.05 15.75 14.60
C ALA A 18 -15.04 16.59 13.80
N ALA A 19 -15.34 16.89 12.53
CA ALA A 19 -14.60 17.85 11.73
C ALA A 19 -15.53 19.02 11.41
N GLY A 20 -15.03 20.26 11.36
CA GLY A 20 -15.78 21.45 10.93
C GLY A 20 -16.25 21.42 9.45
N SER A 21 -16.44 20.25 8.86
CA SER A 21 -16.98 20.01 7.53
C SER A 21 -18.51 19.89 7.58
N SER A 22 -19.19 20.53 6.63
CA SER A 22 -20.65 20.47 6.53
C SER A 22 -21.12 19.06 6.18
N ALA A 23 -22.32 18.67 6.61
CA ALA A 23 -22.95 17.39 6.24
C ALA A 23 -23.02 17.17 4.71
N ASP A 24 -23.07 18.24 3.93
CA ASP A 24 -23.04 18.22 2.46
C ASP A 24 -21.68 17.78 1.90
N GLN A 25 -20.59 18.16 2.56
CA GLN A 25 -19.23 17.78 2.19
C GLN A 25 -19.00 16.27 2.45
N VAL A 26 -19.45 15.77 3.61
CA VAL A 26 -19.39 14.34 3.95
C VAL A 26 -20.26 13.50 2.99
N ASN A 27 -21.45 13.97 2.63
CA ASN A 27 -22.29 13.29 1.65
C ASN A 27 -21.66 13.28 0.25
N THR A 28 -20.97 14.36 -0.14
CA THR A 28 -20.24 14.43 -1.41
C THR A 28 -19.09 13.42 -1.42
N TRP A 29 -18.34 13.29 -0.33
CA TRP A 29 -17.29 12.28 -0.19
C TRP A 29 -17.81 10.85 -0.24
N LEU A 30 -18.92 10.55 0.44
CA LEU A 30 -19.57 9.24 0.38
C LEU A 30 -20.09 8.91 -1.03
N GLN A 31 -20.58 9.90 -1.77
CA GLN A 31 -20.94 9.73 -3.18
C GLN A 31 -19.71 9.49 -4.05
N GLN A 32 -18.60 10.20 -3.83
CA GLN A 32 -17.32 9.96 -4.52
C GLN A 32 -16.81 8.53 -4.25
N ALA A 33 -16.88 8.04 -3.01
CA ALA A 33 -16.57 6.66 -2.66
C ALA A 33 -17.52 5.66 -3.36
N ALA A 34 -18.82 5.99 -3.45
CA ALA A 34 -19.80 5.15 -4.12
C ALA A 34 -19.56 5.06 -5.64
N HIS A 35 -19.06 6.13 -6.27
CA HIS A 35 -18.77 6.23 -7.70
C HIS A 35 -17.34 5.84 -8.09
N ALA A 36 -16.41 5.73 -7.15
CA ALA A 36 -15.11 5.10 -7.36
C ALA A 36 -15.31 3.60 -7.64
N GLN A 37 -15.61 3.27 -8.89
CA GLN A 37 -15.47 1.93 -9.44
C GLN A 37 -14.07 1.83 -10.02
N SER A 38 -13.18 1.16 -9.29
CA SER A 38 -11.99 0.60 -9.91
C SER A 38 -12.45 -0.65 -10.70
N PRO A 39 -12.04 -0.83 -11.96
CA PRO A 39 -12.50 -1.94 -12.82
C PRO A 39 -12.04 -3.34 -12.34
N ILE A 40 -11.30 -3.38 -11.24
CA ILE A 40 -10.63 -4.56 -10.72
C ILE A 40 -11.35 -4.98 -9.45
N SER A 41 -12.32 -5.89 -9.58
CA SER A 41 -12.88 -6.57 -8.42
C SER A 41 -11.94 -7.70 -8.01
N PRO A 42 -11.51 -7.76 -6.74
CA PRO A 42 -10.72 -8.90 -6.25
C PRO A 42 -11.53 -10.17 -6.40
N LEU A 43 -10.89 -11.23 -6.89
CA LEU A 43 -11.56 -12.54 -6.93
C LEU A 43 -11.79 -13.02 -5.50
N GLN A 44 -13.02 -13.47 -5.22
CA GLN A 44 -13.27 -14.21 -4.00
C GLN A 44 -12.68 -15.61 -4.16
N SER A 45 -11.69 -15.93 -3.33
CA SER A 45 -11.07 -17.25 -3.33
C SER A 45 -12.09 -18.31 -2.93
N ASP A 46 -12.24 -19.33 -3.78
CA ASP A 46 -13.02 -20.53 -3.47
C ASP A 46 -12.07 -21.63 -2.99
N PRO A 47 -12.24 -22.14 -1.75
CA PRO A 47 -11.33 -23.14 -1.18
C PRO A 47 -11.31 -24.45 -1.98
N ASN A 48 -12.30 -24.72 -2.84
CA ASN A 48 -12.39 -25.91 -3.67
C ASN A 48 -11.60 -25.80 -4.99
N PHE A 49 -10.99 -24.66 -5.28
CA PHE A 49 -10.30 -24.42 -6.54
C PHE A 49 -8.85 -23.99 -6.31
N ASP A 50 -7.99 -24.37 -7.26
CA ASP A 50 -6.66 -23.81 -7.44
C ASP A 50 -6.72 -22.75 -8.54
N TYR A 51 -5.93 -21.68 -8.37
CA TYR A 51 -5.92 -20.53 -9.27
C TYR A 51 -4.54 -20.37 -9.90
N THR A 52 -4.51 -20.13 -11.20
CA THR A 52 -3.28 -19.99 -11.98
C THR A 52 -3.39 -18.78 -12.90
N ALA A 53 -2.39 -17.91 -12.87
CA ALA A 53 -2.26 -16.79 -13.79
C ALA A 53 -1.46 -17.24 -15.02
N VAL A 54 -2.03 -17.07 -16.21
CA VAL A 54 -1.38 -17.37 -17.49
C VAL A 54 -1.09 -16.06 -18.21
N LYS A 55 0.17 -15.86 -18.59
CA LYS A 55 0.65 -14.73 -19.38
C LYS A 55 0.77 -15.15 -20.84
N PHE A 56 0.09 -14.43 -21.72
CA PHE A 56 0.17 -14.68 -23.16
C PHE A 56 1.24 -13.78 -23.82
N ALA A 57 1.85 -14.26 -24.90
CA ALA A 57 2.92 -13.54 -25.58
C ALA A 57 2.40 -12.41 -26.50
N THR A 58 1.09 -12.35 -26.76
CA THR A 58 0.45 -11.36 -27.63
C THR A 58 -0.69 -10.64 -26.92
N ASP A 59 -1.17 -9.55 -27.53
CA ASP A 59 -2.27 -8.73 -27.00
C ASP A 59 -3.67 -9.28 -27.34
N ASP A 60 -3.79 -10.34 -28.16
CA ASP A 60 -5.06 -11.02 -28.47
C ASP A 60 -5.48 -11.98 -27.35
N VAL A 61 -5.47 -11.46 -26.12
CA VAL A 61 -5.50 -12.24 -24.89
C VAL A 61 -6.85 -12.93 -24.68
N ASP A 62 -7.97 -12.30 -25.06
CA ASP A 62 -9.30 -12.86 -24.82
C ASP A 62 -9.58 -14.08 -25.71
N LYS A 63 -9.15 -14.02 -26.98
CA LYS A 63 -9.21 -15.17 -27.88
C LYS A 63 -8.33 -16.30 -27.37
N LEU A 64 -7.07 -16.00 -27.06
CA LEU A 64 -6.11 -16.99 -26.55
C LEU A 64 -6.56 -17.61 -25.23
N ALA A 65 -7.21 -16.85 -24.36
CA ALA A 65 -7.73 -17.36 -23.09
C ALA A 65 -8.91 -18.31 -23.30
N THR A 66 -9.75 -18.04 -24.30
CA THR A 66 -10.85 -18.95 -24.69
C THR A 66 -10.29 -20.26 -25.25
N GLU A 67 -9.29 -20.18 -26.12
CA GLU A 67 -8.61 -21.37 -26.66
C GLU A 67 -7.89 -22.16 -25.55
N TYR A 68 -7.22 -21.46 -24.63
CA TYR A 68 -6.55 -22.07 -23.48
C TYR A 68 -7.55 -22.83 -22.58
N ALA A 69 -8.70 -22.22 -22.26
CA ALA A 69 -9.77 -22.88 -21.52
C ALA A 69 -10.28 -24.14 -22.26
N SER A 70 -10.43 -24.07 -23.59
CA SER A 70 -10.87 -25.22 -24.39
C SER A 70 -9.86 -26.36 -24.41
N VAL A 71 -8.56 -26.07 -24.47
CA VAL A 71 -7.49 -27.08 -24.54
C VAL A 71 -7.27 -27.73 -23.17
N THR A 72 -7.33 -26.94 -22.10
CA THR A 72 -7.01 -27.39 -20.74
C THR A 72 -8.23 -27.91 -19.97
N GLY A 73 -9.43 -27.47 -20.34
CA GLY A 73 -10.65 -27.68 -19.55
C GLY A 73 -10.71 -26.79 -18.29
N TRP A 74 -9.78 -25.87 -18.10
CA TRP A 74 -9.80 -24.92 -16.98
C TRP A 74 -10.80 -23.79 -17.25
N GLU A 75 -11.39 -23.26 -16.17
CA GLU A 75 -12.33 -22.15 -16.29
C GLU A 75 -11.57 -20.82 -16.33
N ASN A 76 -11.81 -20.03 -17.39
CA ASN A 76 -11.30 -18.66 -17.48
C ASN A 76 -12.09 -17.76 -16.53
N VAL A 77 -11.41 -17.25 -15.51
CA VAL A 77 -11.99 -16.39 -14.49
C VAL A 77 -12.00 -14.92 -14.94
N GLY A 78 -11.04 -14.52 -15.78
CA GLY A 78 -10.93 -13.17 -16.31
C GLY A 78 -9.55 -12.54 -16.12
N PRO A 79 -9.42 -11.21 -16.27
CA PRO A 79 -8.15 -10.50 -16.14
C PRO A 79 -7.58 -10.55 -14.71
N LEU A 80 -6.26 -10.57 -14.60
CA LEU A 80 -5.57 -10.36 -13.33
C LEU A 80 -5.32 -8.86 -13.11
N GLY A 81 -6.34 -8.17 -12.63
CA GLY A 81 -6.26 -6.73 -12.41
C GLY A 81 -5.99 -5.94 -13.68
N SER A 82 -5.06 -5.00 -13.61
CA SER A 82 -4.62 -4.15 -14.73
C SER A 82 -3.53 -4.79 -15.58
N LEU A 83 -3.11 -6.03 -15.31
CA LEU A 83 -2.04 -6.65 -16.07
C LEU A 83 -2.55 -7.08 -17.47
N PRO A 84 -2.07 -6.44 -18.56
CA PRO A 84 -2.74 -6.52 -19.87
C PRO A 84 -2.77 -7.93 -20.45
N ARG A 85 -1.67 -8.69 -20.27
CA ARG A 85 -1.46 -10.01 -20.89
C ARG A 85 -1.76 -11.20 -19.99
N TYR A 86 -2.27 -10.95 -18.78
CA TYR A 86 -2.59 -11.99 -17.82
C TYR A 86 -4.08 -12.32 -17.79
N ARG A 87 -4.39 -13.62 -17.70
CA ARG A 87 -5.71 -14.13 -17.34
C ARG A 87 -5.59 -15.12 -16.21
N VAL A 88 -6.55 -15.11 -15.30
CA VAL A 88 -6.66 -16.05 -14.20
C VAL A 88 -7.54 -17.21 -14.64
N PHE A 89 -7.06 -18.41 -14.42
CA PHE A 89 -7.81 -19.65 -14.62
C PHE A 89 -7.97 -20.36 -13.30
N ARG A 90 -9.06 -21.12 -13.16
CA ARG A 90 -9.27 -21.99 -12.01
C ARG A 90 -9.55 -23.42 -12.40
N THR A 91 -9.10 -24.34 -11.54
CA THR A 91 -9.36 -25.78 -11.66
C THR A 91 -9.83 -26.33 -10.32
N ARG A 92 -10.70 -27.34 -10.31
CA ARG A 92 -11.17 -27.95 -9.06
C ARG A 92 -10.04 -28.73 -8.41
N LYS A 93 -9.82 -28.50 -7.12
CA LYS A 93 -8.90 -29.31 -6.31
C LYS A 93 -9.32 -30.77 -6.36
N GLN A 94 -8.44 -31.61 -6.90
CA GLN A 94 -8.66 -33.05 -6.87
C GLN A 94 -8.39 -33.57 -5.45
N ARG A 95 -9.20 -34.53 -4.97
CA ARG A 95 -8.92 -35.23 -3.71
C ARG A 95 -7.60 -35.98 -3.86
N LEU A 96 -6.57 -35.51 -3.14
CA LEU A 96 -5.25 -36.12 -2.90
C LEU A 96 -5.00 -37.44 -3.64
N THR A 97 -4.32 -37.38 -4.80
CA THR A 97 -3.66 -38.53 -5.41
C THR A 97 -2.14 -38.43 -5.22
N LYS A 98 -1.46 -39.58 -5.11
CA LYS A 98 0.00 -39.65 -4.95
C LYS A 98 0.71 -38.79 -6.02
N ARG A 99 1.73 -38.03 -5.61
CA ARG A 99 2.57 -37.18 -6.48
C ARG A 99 3.16 -38.00 -7.63
N HIS A 100 2.57 -37.90 -8.82
CA HIS A 100 3.25 -37.83 -10.12
C HIS A 100 2.18 -37.64 -11.23
N THR A 101 2.49 -36.79 -12.22
CA THR A 101 2.07 -36.89 -13.65
C THR A 101 0.74 -36.34 -14.20
N LEU A 102 -0.15 -35.68 -13.46
CA LEU A 102 -1.42 -35.20 -14.08
C LEU A 102 -1.44 -33.73 -14.54
N ASP A 103 -0.80 -32.79 -13.82
CA ASP A 103 -0.86 -31.36 -14.17
C ASP A 103 0.17 -30.93 -15.23
N ASP A 104 1.38 -31.51 -15.22
CA ASP A 104 2.43 -31.14 -16.19
C ASP A 104 1.99 -31.39 -17.64
N THR A 105 1.20 -32.44 -17.89
CA THR A 105 0.75 -32.81 -19.24
C THR A 105 -0.28 -31.85 -19.85
N VAL A 106 -1.08 -31.17 -19.03
CA VAL A 106 -2.13 -30.26 -19.52
C VAL A 106 -1.52 -28.93 -19.95
N HIS A 107 -0.56 -28.43 -19.16
CA HIS A 107 0.18 -27.23 -19.51
C HIS A 107 1.10 -27.48 -20.72
N GLU A 108 1.84 -28.59 -20.76
CA GLU A 108 2.68 -28.95 -21.90
C GLU A 108 1.87 -29.01 -23.22
N ARG A 109 0.65 -29.54 -23.18
CA ARG A 109 -0.24 -29.56 -24.36
C ARG A 109 -0.63 -28.15 -24.80
N ALA A 110 -1.01 -27.28 -23.87
CA ALA A 110 -1.39 -25.91 -24.20
C ALA A 110 -0.20 -25.09 -24.73
N ALA A 111 0.98 -25.25 -24.12
CA ALA A 111 2.21 -24.56 -24.54
C ALA A 111 2.71 -24.98 -25.93
N GLN A 112 2.32 -26.15 -26.43
CA GLN A 112 2.64 -26.60 -27.79
C GLN A 112 1.81 -25.92 -28.89
N VAL A 113 0.63 -25.40 -28.55
CA VAL A 113 -0.32 -24.86 -29.54
C VAL A 113 -0.66 -23.39 -29.34
N LEU A 114 -0.38 -22.81 -28.17
CA LEU A 114 -0.68 -21.42 -27.83
C LEU A 114 0.59 -20.65 -27.45
N PRO A 115 0.67 -19.35 -27.80
CA PRO A 115 1.80 -18.49 -27.45
C PRO A 115 1.74 -18.07 -25.97
N ILE A 116 2.16 -18.96 -25.08
CA ILE A 116 2.22 -18.74 -23.63
C ILE A 116 3.63 -18.32 -23.21
N GLU A 117 3.75 -17.19 -22.49
CA GLU A 117 5.02 -16.69 -21.95
C GLU A 117 5.30 -17.25 -20.55
N ALA A 118 4.26 -17.34 -19.71
CA ALA A 118 4.40 -17.83 -18.34
C ALA A 118 3.09 -18.40 -17.80
N THR A 119 3.22 -19.37 -16.89
CA THR A 119 2.12 -19.93 -16.10
C THR A 119 2.52 -19.90 -14.64
N VAL A 120 1.77 -19.19 -13.81
CA VAL A 120 2.13 -18.90 -12.43
C VAL A 120 0.98 -19.33 -11.50
N PRO A 121 1.13 -20.42 -10.74
CA PRO A 121 0.20 -20.76 -9.68
C PRO A 121 0.10 -19.61 -8.66
N LEU A 122 -1.12 -19.14 -8.38
CA LEU A 122 -1.35 -18.03 -7.47
C LEU A 122 -1.40 -18.55 -6.02
N ARG A 123 -0.40 -18.17 -5.22
CA ARG A 123 -0.34 -18.56 -3.81
C ARG A 123 -1.48 -17.90 -3.05
N GLN A 124 -2.16 -18.69 -2.22
CA GLN A 124 -3.32 -18.25 -1.45
C GLN A 124 -2.94 -17.74 -0.06
N ASN A 125 -1.85 -18.25 0.52
CA ASN A 125 -1.48 -17.98 1.91
C ASN A 125 -0.03 -17.54 1.97
N ARG A 126 0.20 -16.25 1.72
CA ARG A 126 1.51 -15.64 1.91
C ARG A 126 1.47 -14.75 3.14
N LYS A 127 2.47 -14.93 4.00
CA LYS A 127 2.66 -14.10 5.18
C LYS A 127 3.66 -12.99 4.84
N LEU A 128 3.18 -11.76 4.96
CA LEU A 128 3.97 -10.54 4.94
C LEU A 128 3.86 -9.89 6.32
N TYR A 129 4.87 -9.13 6.70
CA TYR A 129 4.97 -8.53 8.01
C TYR A 129 5.03 -7.02 7.86
N LYS A 130 4.12 -6.31 8.54
CA LYS A 130 4.28 -4.88 8.77
C LYS A 130 5.50 -4.64 9.65
N ARG A 131 6.22 -3.57 9.37
CA ARG A 131 7.44 -3.20 10.08
C ARG A 131 7.09 -2.26 11.21
N ASP A 132 6.79 -2.85 12.37
CA ASP A 132 6.36 -2.10 13.54
C ASP A 132 7.22 -0.86 13.81
N THR A 133 6.56 0.25 14.14
CA THR A 133 7.22 1.45 14.65
C THR A 133 8.00 1.13 15.93
N VAL A 134 9.33 1.25 15.88
CA VAL A 134 10.17 1.16 17.07
C VAL A 134 10.07 2.48 17.83
N MET A 135 9.31 2.47 18.93
CA MET A 135 9.16 3.64 19.81
C MET A 135 10.51 3.97 20.47
N GLN A 136 11.10 5.10 20.10
CA GLN A 136 12.19 5.68 20.89
C GLN A 136 11.60 6.27 22.18
N GLY A 137 12.33 6.14 23.30
CA GLY A 137 11.88 6.61 24.61
C GLY A 137 11.61 8.13 24.65
N PRO A 138 11.03 8.66 25.75
CA PRO A 138 10.70 10.07 25.85
C PRO A 138 11.92 10.94 25.62
N LEU A 139 11.90 11.76 24.57
CA LEU A 139 12.90 12.80 24.36
C LEU A 139 12.66 13.91 25.40
N GLY A 140 13.74 14.47 25.95
CA GLY A 140 13.62 15.75 26.66
C GLY A 140 13.12 16.79 25.66
N PHE A 141 12.30 17.75 26.07
CA PHE A 141 11.88 18.85 25.20
C PHE A 141 12.64 20.11 25.62
N GLY A 142 13.43 20.68 24.70
CA GLY A 142 14.14 21.95 24.92
C GLY A 142 13.20 23.13 24.68
N ASP A 143 13.45 24.25 25.35
CA ASP A 143 12.70 25.49 25.14
C ASP A 143 13.16 26.20 23.86
N ARG A 144 12.21 26.79 23.12
CA ARG A 144 12.39 27.24 21.72
C ARG A 144 13.30 28.46 21.58
N SER A 145 14.13 28.49 20.54
CA SER A 145 14.77 29.72 20.04
C SER A 145 13.94 30.36 18.92
N SER A 146 13.71 31.67 19.03
CA SER A 146 12.52 32.40 18.55
C SER A 146 12.58 32.99 17.13
N ASN A 147 13.42 32.51 16.21
CA ASN A 147 13.75 33.28 15.00
C ASN A 147 13.23 32.74 13.65
N ASP A 148 12.43 31.68 13.61
CA ASP A 148 11.78 31.24 12.36
C ASP A 148 10.26 31.44 12.41
N THR A 149 9.77 32.43 11.67
CA THR A 149 8.39 32.95 11.76
C THR A 149 7.37 32.18 10.92
N ALA A 150 7.80 31.28 10.03
CA ALA A 150 6.88 30.49 9.19
C ALA A 150 6.04 29.48 10.01
N TRP A 151 6.54 29.09 11.19
CA TRP A 151 6.02 28.04 12.08
C TRP A 151 5.05 28.53 13.15
N GLN A 152 5.01 29.84 13.38
CA GLN A 152 4.27 30.45 14.49
C GLN A 152 2.75 30.30 14.35
N ASN A 153 2.26 29.86 13.19
CA ASN A 153 0.84 29.68 12.89
C ASN A 153 0.42 28.20 12.84
N ILE A 154 1.29 27.24 13.16
CA ILE A 154 0.91 25.83 13.36
C ILE A 154 0.49 25.69 14.82
N ILE A 155 -0.79 25.41 15.05
CA ILE A 155 -1.39 25.36 16.40
C ILE A 155 -1.55 23.91 16.90
N ASP A 156 -1.23 22.93 16.05
CA ASP A 156 -1.31 21.51 16.33
C ASP A 156 -0.49 21.16 17.59
N PRO A 157 -1.11 20.53 18.62
CA PRO A 157 -0.53 20.43 19.96
C PRO A 157 0.73 19.55 20.06
N LEU A 158 0.92 18.61 19.14
CA LEU A 158 2.07 17.72 19.06
C LEU A 158 3.14 18.19 18.09
N TYR A 159 2.92 19.28 17.34
CA TYR A 159 3.90 19.78 16.36
C TYR A 159 5.26 20.07 17.01
N ALA A 160 5.26 20.67 18.20
CA ALA A 160 6.49 20.92 18.98
C ALA A 160 7.27 19.65 19.37
N LYS A 161 6.66 18.46 19.24
CA LYS A 161 7.29 17.17 19.54
C LYS A 161 7.73 16.43 18.28
N GLN A 162 7.38 16.92 17.09
CA GLN A 162 7.75 16.33 15.81
C GLN A 162 9.15 16.79 15.38
N TRP A 163 10.16 16.34 16.13
CA TRP A 163 11.56 16.66 15.87
C TRP A 163 12.00 16.36 14.43
N HIS A 164 11.40 15.35 13.79
CA HIS A 164 11.69 14.98 12.41
C HIS A 164 11.33 16.08 11.41
N LEU A 165 10.40 16.98 11.76
CA LEU A 165 10.06 18.15 10.94
C LEU A 165 10.96 19.35 11.28
N VAL A 166 11.15 19.61 12.58
CA VAL A 166 12.02 20.67 13.11
C VAL A 166 12.64 20.18 14.41
N ASN A 167 13.97 20.02 14.41
CA ASN A 167 14.69 19.54 15.58
C ASN A 167 15.33 20.71 16.35
N ASP A 168 14.62 21.18 17.37
CA ASP A 168 15.09 22.29 18.22
C ASP A 168 16.28 21.90 19.11
N GLN A 169 16.53 20.60 19.32
CA GLN A 169 17.62 20.12 20.18
C GLN A 169 18.93 19.93 19.42
N GLU A 170 18.83 19.41 18.20
CA GLU A 170 19.96 19.14 17.33
C GLU A 170 19.68 19.78 15.96
N THR A 171 20.02 21.05 15.83
CA THR A 171 19.73 21.84 14.63
C THR A 171 20.31 21.18 13.38
N GLY A 172 19.45 20.94 12.38
CA GLY A 172 19.83 20.30 11.12
C GLY A 172 19.66 18.78 11.12
N HIS A 173 19.34 18.15 12.26
CA HIS A 173 18.93 16.74 12.34
C HIS A 173 17.40 16.62 12.21
N ASP A 174 16.88 17.15 11.11
CA ASP A 174 15.49 17.10 10.67
C ASP A 174 15.45 17.05 9.13
N ILE A 175 14.27 16.86 8.56
CA ILE A 175 14.13 16.73 7.10
C ILE A 175 14.20 18.07 6.35
N ASN A 176 14.47 19.18 7.03
CA ASN A 176 14.53 20.52 6.46
C ASN A 176 13.29 20.90 5.62
N ILE A 177 12.09 20.55 6.13
CA ILE A 177 10.82 20.78 5.41
C ILE A 177 10.43 22.26 5.37
N THR A 178 11.08 23.08 6.20
CA THR A 178 10.58 24.39 6.55
C THR A 178 10.56 25.39 5.40
N GLY A 179 11.67 25.44 4.65
CA GLY A 179 11.76 26.25 3.43
C GLY A 179 10.73 25.83 2.37
N VAL A 180 10.46 24.53 2.24
CA VAL A 180 9.49 23.99 1.27
C VAL A 180 8.07 24.49 1.56
N TRP A 181 7.67 24.50 2.83
CA TRP A 181 6.36 25.04 3.23
C TRP A 181 6.28 26.56 3.07
N HIS A 182 7.38 27.28 3.31
CA HIS A 182 7.43 28.73 3.08
C HIS A 182 7.25 29.09 1.59
N GLU A 183 7.68 28.21 0.68
CA GLU A 183 7.43 28.33 -0.76
C GLU A 183 5.98 27.97 -1.16
N GLY A 184 5.14 27.57 -0.21
CA GLY A 184 3.75 27.17 -0.45
C GLY A 184 3.60 25.75 -1.00
N ILE A 185 4.64 24.93 -0.94
CA ILE A 185 4.63 23.54 -1.40
C ILE A 185 4.20 22.64 -0.24
N THR A 186 2.98 22.13 -0.30
CA THR A 186 2.36 21.34 0.79
C THR A 186 1.96 19.92 0.36
N GLY A 187 2.28 19.55 -0.88
CA GLY A 187 1.84 18.29 -1.50
C GLY A 187 0.45 18.33 -2.14
N ALA A 188 -0.19 19.50 -2.22
CA ALA A 188 -1.49 19.68 -2.85
C ALA A 188 -1.55 19.09 -4.27
N GLY A 189 -2.61 18.31 -4.53
CA GLY A 189 -2.83 17.63 -5.82
C GLY A 189 -2.15 16.27 -5.97
N VAL A 190 -1.37 15.82 -4.98
CA VAL A 190 -0.76 14.50 -4.95
C VAL A 190 -1.54 13.58 -3.99
N THR A 191 -1.76 12.32 -4.38
CA THR A 191 -2.29 11.28 -3.50
C THR A 191 -1.21 10.23 -3.20
N VAL A 192 -1.02 9.93 -1.90
CA VAL A 192 -0.14 8.87 -1.40
C VAL A 192 -0.99 7.73 -0.85
N ALA A 193 -0.84 6.53 -1.40
CA ALA A 193 -1.53 5.34 -0.93
C ALA A 193 -0.67 4.55 0.06
N LEU A 194 -1.22 4.25 1.23
CA LEU A 194 -0.61 3.39 2.23
C LEU A 194 -1.08 1.97 1.97
N ILE A 195 -0.16 1.12 1.55
CA ILE A 195 -0.43 -0.31 1.44
C ILE A 195 -0.09 -0.94 2.78
N ASP A 196 -1.10 -1.18 3.62
CA ASP A 196 -0.89 -1.50 5.04
C ASP A 196 -2.05 -2.27 5.69
N ASP A 197 -2.24 -2.15 7.01
CA ASP A 197 -3.27 -2.78 7.83
C ASP A 197 -4.58 -1.97 7.95
N GLY A 198 -4.65 -0.82 7.28
CA GLY A 198 -5.82 0.03 7.24
C GLY A 198 -5.49 1.51 7.35
N LEU A 199 -6.52 2.34 7.26
CA LEU A 199 -6.42 3.78 7.49
C LEU A 199 -7.71 4.22 8.18
N ASP A 200 -7.58 4.73 9.40
CA ASP A 200 -8.67 5.39 10.09
C ASP A 200 -8.98 6.73 9.43
N TYR A 201 -9.77 6.65 8.36
CA TYR A 201 -10.22 7.81 7.59
C TYR A 201 -11.12 8.74 8.39
N SER A 202 -11.65 8.31 9.54
CA SER A 202 -12.56 9.10 10.37
C SER A 202 -11.83 9.93 11.42
N SER A 203 -10.51 9.75 11.56
CA SER A 203 -9.68 10.60 12.41
C SER A 203 -9.81 12.07 12.02
N ASP A 204 -9.98 12.95 13.01
CA ASP A 204 -10.09 14.40 12.81
C ASP A 204 -8.84 14.99 12.14
N ASP A 205 -7.70 14.31 12.26
CA ASP A 205 -6.41 14.69 11.69
C ASP A 205 -6.20 14.14 10.26
N LEU A 206 -7.08 13.27 9.76
CA LEU A 206 -6.92 12.63 8.43
C LEU A 206 -8.13 12.80 7.51
N LEU A 207 -9.33 12.96 8.05
CA LEU A 207 -10.58 12.93 7.28
C LEU A 207 -10.58 13.92 6.12
N ALA A 208 -10.09 15.15 6.32
CA ALA A 208 -10.08 16.17 5.28
C ALA A 208 -9.12 15.81 4.11
N ASN A 209 -8.06 15.07 4.39
CA ASN A 209 -7.07 14.64 3.41
C ASN A 209 -7.30 13.21 2.90
N PHE A 210 -8.30 12.48 3.41
CA PHE A 210 -8.55 11.11 2.99
C PHE A 210 -9.05 11.01 1.54
N ASP A 211 -8.49 10.06 0.78
CA ASP A 211 -8.89 9.75 -0.59
C ASP A 211 -9.70 8.47 -0.72
N PHE A 212 -11.01 8.65 -0.78
CA PHE A 212 -11.97 7.55 -0.98
C PHE A 212 -11.76 6.80 -2.30
N ARG A 213 -11.33 7.49 -3.38
CA ARG A 213 -11.17 6.85 -4.70
C ARG A 213 -9.93 5.97 -4.75
N GLY A 214 -8.82 6.43 -4.17
CA GLY A 214 -7.57 5.68 -4.08
C GLY A 214 -7.57 4.55 -3.05
N SER A 215 -8.63 4.41 -2.24
CA SER A 215 -8.68 3.50 -1.09
C SER A 215 -9.49 2.22 -1.33
N TYR A 216 -9.06 1.12 -0.72
CA TYR A 216 -9.78 -0.15 -0.76
C TYR A 216 -9.34 -1.12 0.36
N ASP A 217 -10.24 -2.01 0.77
CA ASP A 217 -9.97 -3.11 1.69
C ASP A 217 -9.88 -4.44 0.93
N PHE A 218 -8.67 -4.94 0.73
CA PHE A 218 -8.40 -6.25 0.14
C PHE A 218 -8.51 -7.40 1.15
N ASN A 219 -8.49 -7.15 2.46
CA ASN A 219 -8.72 -8.22 3.45
C ASN A 219 -10.20 -8.61 3.58
N ASP A 220 -11.12 -7.65 3.42
CA ASP A 220 -12.57 -7.83 3.56
C ASP A 220 -13.36 -7.56 2.27
N LYS A 221 -12.68 -7.16 1.19
CA LYS A 221 -13.26 -6.85 -0.13
C LYS A 221 -14.33 -5.76 -0.05
N THR A 222 -14.02 -4.67 0.65
CA THR A 222 -14.90 -3.52 0.81
C THR A 222 -14.23 -2.21 0.40
N LYS A 223 -15.00 -1.15 0.19
CA LYS A 223 -14.47 0.14 -0.29
C LYS A 223 -13.67 0.91 0.74
N LEU A 224 -14.00 0.76 2.02
CA LEU A 224 -13.38 1.54 3.08
C LEU A 224 -12.30 0.71 3.78
N PRO A 225 -11.06 1.21 3.86
CA PRO A 225 -9.92 0.50 4.45
C PRO A 225 -9.91 0.62 5.98
N THR A 226 -11.08 0.55 6.62
CA THR A 226 -11.21 0.79 8.05
C THR A 226 -10.42 -0.25 8.84
N PRO A 227 -9.53 0.17 9.75
CA PRO A 227 -8.93 -0.72 10.75
C PRO A 227 -9.99 -1.53 11.49
N ARG A 228 -9.73 -2.81 11.75
CA ARG A 228 -10.71 -3.70 12.43
C ARG A 228 -10.12 -4.50 13.58
N LEU A 229 -8.83 -4.81 13.50
CA LEU A 229 -8.12 -5.55 14.54
C LEU A 229 -7.46 -4.59 15.53
N GLU A 230 -7.22 -5.06 16.76
CA GLU A 230 -6.55 -4.25 17.80
C GLU A 230 -5.14 -3.82 17.38
N ASP A 231 -4.49 -4.59 16.50
CA ASP A 231 -3.18 -4.28 15.96
C ASP A 231 -3.21 -3.50 14.64
N ASP A 232 -4.38 -3.16 14.08
CA ASP A 232 -4.52 -2.36 12.84
C ASP A 232 -4.25 -0.85 13.08
N TYR A 233 -3.11 -0.52 13.69
CA TYR A 233 -2.72 0.87 13.98
C TYR A 233 -1.68 1.43 12.99
N HIS A 234 -1.03 0.58 12.21
CA HIS A 234 0.22 0.92 11.56
C HIS A 234 0.00 1.85 10.37
N GLY A 235 -0.93 1.52 9.47
CA GLY A 235 -1.24 2.35 8.31
C GLY A 235 -1.78 3.74 8.69
N THR A 236 -2.58 3.86 9.75
CA THR A 236 -3.04 5.16 10.27
C THR A 236 -1.88 6.03 10.77
N ARG A 237 -0.89 5.44 11.47
CA ARG A 237 0.32 6.18 11.90
C ARG A 237 1.18 6.62 10.73
N CYS A 238 1.33 5.78 9.70
CA CYS A 238 2.04 6.13 8.48
C CYS A 238 1.33 7.25 7.70
N ALA A 239 -0.01 7.21 7.62
CA ALA A 239 -0.81 8.24 6.97
C ALA A 239 -0.64 9.62 7.62
N GLY A 240 -0.63 9.68 8.96
CA GLY A 240 -0.42 10.92 9.70
C GLY A 240 0.94 11.57 9.44
N GLN A 241 2.01 10.77 9.34
CA GLN A 241 3.35 11.29 9.00
C GLN A 241 3.36 11.97 7.62
N ILE A 242 2.56 11.48 6.68
CA ILE A 242 2.50 12.01 5.33
C ILE A 242 1.58 13.22 5.24
N ALA A 243 0.33 13.10 5.68
CA ALA A 243 -0.70 14.11 5.43
C ALA A 243 -1.68 14.33 6.60
N ALA A 244 -1.21 14.21 7.85
CA ALA A 244 -1.94 14.80 8.97
C ALA A 244 -2.24 16.28 8.66
N VAL A 245 -3.49 16.67 8.88
CA VAL A 245 -4.03 17.96 8.48
C VAL A 245 -3.49 19.00 9.44
N ARG A 246 -2.96 20.11 8.93
CA ARG A 246 -2.63 21.26 9.77
C ARG A 246 -3.91 21.87 10.37
N ASN A 247 -4.23 21.53 11.62
CA ASN A 247 -5.42 21.94 12.36
C ASN A 247 -5.10 22.12 13.86
N ASP A 248 -5.99 21.71 14.77
CA ASP A 248 -5.82 21.76 16.23
C ASP A 248 -5.80 20.36 16.89
N VAL A 249 -5.55 19.31 16.10
CA VAL A 249 -5.55 17.90 16.51
C VAL A 249 -4.16 17.33 16.28
N CYS A 250 -3.62 16.58 17.26
CA CYS A 250 -2.36 15.87 17.11
C CYS A 250 -1.21 16.74 16.54
N GLY A 251 -0.63 16.38 15.40
CA GLY A 251 0.52 17.03 14.78
C GLY A 251 0.25 17.31 13.31
N VAL A 252 1.27 17.55 12.51
CA VAL A 252 1.13 17.89 11.08
C VAL A 252 1.92 16.92 10.20
N GLY A 253 1.40 16.59 9.02
CA GLY A 253 2.09 15.74 8.04
C GLY A 253 3.14 16.52 7.25
N VAL A 254 4.16 15.83 6.73
CA VAL A 254 5.19 16.40 5.84
C VAL A 254 4.56 17.12 4.63
N ALA A 255 3.51 16.51 4.08
CA ALA A 255 2.73 17.00 2.97
C ALA A 255 1.27 17.19 3.39
N TYR A 256 1.02 18.06 4.37
CA TYR A 256 -0.31 18.30 4.95
C TYR A 256 -1.39 18.81 3.97
N GLY A 257 -1.02 19.20 2.74
CA GLY A 257 -1.96 19.52 1.67
C GLY A 257 -2.20 18.37 0.68
N ALA A 258 -1.44 17.28 0.77
CA ALA A 258 -1.64 16.07 -0.03
C ALA A 258 -2.88 15.29 0.43
N ARG A 259 -3.26 14.30 -0.38
CA ARG A 259 -4.27 13.31 -0.02
C ARG A 259 -3.62 11.99 0.38
N VAL A 260 -4.26 11.25 1.28
CA VAL A 260 -3.83 9.89 1.67
C VAL A 260 -4.94 8.88 1.40
N ALA A 261 -4.58 7.77 0.76
CA ALA A 261 -5.46 6.64 0.52
C ALA A 261 -5.01 5.42 1.34
N GLY A 262 -5.95 4.61 1.82
CA GLY A 262 -5.65 3.35 2.51
C GLY A 262 -5.92 2.16 1.62
N ILE A 263 -4.93 1.30 1.43
CA ILE A 263 -5.03 -0.01 0.77
C ILE A 263 -4.79 -1.07 1.84
N ARG A 264 -5.87 -1.55 2.46
CA ARG A 264 -5.81 -2.51 3.57
C ARG A 264 -5.59 -3.92 3.04
N MET A 265 -4.41 -4.47 3.29
CA MET A 265 -4.07 -5.85 2.92
C MET A 265 -3.30 -6.64 3.98
N LEU A 266 -2.71 -6.02 5.01
CA LEU A 266 -1.82 -6.70 5.95
C LEU A 266 -2.52 -7.31 7.17
N SER A 267 -3.83 -7.13 7.34
CA SER A 267 -4.57 -7.61 8.53
C SER A 267 -4.98 -9.09 8.44
N LYS A 268 -4.69 -9.76 7.32
CA LYS A 268 -4.93 -11.20 7.09
C LYS A 268 -3.84 -11.75 6.17
N GLU A 269 -3.83 -13.07 5.97
CA GLU A 269 -3.00 -13.68 4.93
C GLU A 269 -3.28 -13.06 3.56
N VAL A 270 -2.21 -12.79 2.81
CA VAL A 270 -2.25 -12.12 1.51
C VAL A 270 -2.11 -13.16 0.41
N THR A 271 -2.92 -13.04 -0.63
CA THR A 271 -2.76 -13.83 -1.86
C THR A 271 -1.82 -13.10 -2.83
N ASP A 272 -1.13 -13.83 -3.73
CA ASP A 272 -0.35 -13.17 -4.79
C ASP A 272 -1.23 -12.25 -5.64
N GLN A 273 -2.50 -12.62 -5.81
CA GLN A 273 -3.47 -11.77 -6.50
C GLN A 273 -3.72 -10.47 -5.73
N ASP A 274 -4.01 -10.52 -4.44
CA ASP A 274 -4.29 -9.31 -3.64
C ASP A 274 -3.13 -8.33 -3.69
N GLU A 275 -1.90 -8.84 -3.67
CA GLU A 275 -0.71 -8.04 -3.80
C GLU A 275 -0.61 -7.35 -5.18
N VAL A 276 -0.83 -8.10 -6.27
CA VAL A 276 -0.86 -7.55 -7.64
C VAL A 276 -1.91 -6.44 -7.76
N LEU A 277 -3.11 -6.68 -7.21
CA LEU A 277 -4.20 -5.71 -7.29
C LEU A 277 -3.90 -4.46 -6.45
N ALA A 278 -3.32 -4.63 -5.25
CA ALA A 278 -2.97 -3.53 -4.37
C ALA A 278 -1.88 -2.63 -4.96
N LEU A 279 -0.81 -3.21 -5.53
CA LEU A 279 0.30 -2.48 -6.14
C LEU A 279 -0.10 -1.64 -7.37
N ASN A 280 -1.25 -1.94 -7.99
CA ASN A 280 -1.76 -1.18 -9.14
C ASN A 280 -3.10 -0.51 -8.86
N TYR A 281 -3.59 -0.55 -7.61
CA TYR A 281 -4.91 -0.02 -7.28
C TYR A 281 -4.95 1.48 -7.50
N ALA A 282 -5.88 1.91 -8.37
CA ALA A 282 -6.11 3.30 -8.73
C ALA A 282 -4.82 4.06 -9.11
N MET A 283 -3.90 3.40 -9.82
CA MET A 283 -2.60 3.99 -10.22
C MET A 283 -2.71 5.21 -11.16
N ASP A 284 -3.92 5.53 -11.64
CA ASP A 284 -4.24 6.78 -12.33
C ASP A 284 -4.38 7.97 -11.37
N THR A 285 -4.74 7.73 -10.10
CA THR A 285 -4.90 8.78 -9.07
C THR A 285 -3.94 8.63 -7.89
N ASN A 286 -3.55 7.42 -7.52
CA ASN A 286 -2.51 7.14 -6.53
C ASN A 286 -1.15 7.32 -7.18
N TRP A 287 -0.40 8.32 -6.73
CA TRP A 287 0.88 8.67 -7.36
C TRP A 287 2.05 7.95 -6.69
N ILE A 288 1.98 7.87 -5.37
CA ILE A 288 3.02 7.29 -4.51
C ILE A 288 2.37 6.17 -3.71
N TYR A 289 3.05 5.03 -3.59
CA TYR A 289 2.67 3.91 -2.76
C TYR A 289 3.71 3.74 -1.67
N SER A 290 3.31 3.94 -0.41
CA SER A 290 4.16 3.80 0.76
C SER A 290 3.94 2.43 1.39
N CYS A 291 5.01 1.66 1.50
CA CYS A 291 5.00 0.25 1.88
C CYS A 291 5.98 -0.01 3.02
N SER A 292 5.48 -0.09 4.25
CA SER A 292 6.29 -0.38 5.43
C SER A 292 6.09 -1.85 5.84
N TRP A 293 6.35 -2.75 4.90
CA TRP A 293 6.17 -4.19 5.05
C TRP A 293 7.13 -4.97 4.16
N GLY A 294 7.30 -6.26 4.44
CA GLY A 294 8.15 -7.15 3.67
C GLY A 294 8.05 -8.62 4.15
N PRO A 295 9.06 -9.45 3.84
CA PRO A 295 9.29 -10.73 4.47
C PRO A 295 9.51 -10.61 5.99
N ASN A 296 9.81 -11.72 6.65
CA ASN A 296 10.16 -11.69 8.07
C ASN A 296 11.58 -11.15 8.24
N ASP A 297 11.77 -10.11 9.06
CA ASP A 297 13.06 -9.46 9.30
C ASP A 297 13.88 -10.22 10.40
N ASP A 298 14.09 -11.52 10.19
CA ASP A 298 14.73 -12.43 11.18
C ASP A 298 16.21 -12.71 10.93
N GLY A 299 16.82 -12.12 9.89
CA GLY A 299 18.20 -12.39 9.49
C GLY A 299 18.45 -13.77 8.89
N ALA A 300 17.38 -14.53 8.58
CA ALA A 300 17.45 -15.86 8.00
C ALA A 300 16.55 -16.05 6.77
N THR A 301 15.58 -15.16 6.57
CA THR A 301 14.61 -15.22 5.48
C THR A 301 15.18 -14.62 4.20
N VAL A 302 15.07 -15.34 3.08
CA VAL A 302 15.32 -14.82 1.73
C VAL A 302 14.05 -14.96 0.92
N GLN A 303 13.40 -13.84 0.60
CA GLN A 303 12.11 -13.84 -0.06
C GLN A 303 11.88 -12.55 -0.83
N GLY A 304 11.17 -12.64 -1.94
CA GLY A 304 10.81 -11.49 -2.78
C GLY A 304 9.44 -11.64 -3.45
N PRO A 305 9.04 -10.64 -4.25
CA PRO A 305 7.86 -10.75 -5.10
C PRO A 305 8.01 -11.95 -6.05
N GLY A 306 6.91 -12.69 -6.26
CA GLY A 306 6.86 -13.69 -7.33
C GLY A 306 6.74 -13.03 -8.71
N LYS A 307 6.95 -13.79 -9.79
CA LYS A 307 6.95 -13.26 -11.17
C LYS A 307 5.76 -12.37 -11.52
N VAL A 308 4.56 -12.74 -11.06
CA VAL A 308 3.33 -11.97 -11.35
C VAL A 308 3.26 -10.64 -10.58
N ILE A 309 3.84 -10.59 -9.39
CA ILE A 309 3.95 -9.39 -8.56
C ILE A 309 5.05 -8.47 -9.11
N GLU A 310 6.16 -9.02 -9.58
CA GLU A 310 7.18 -8.26 -10.32
C GLU A 310 6.57 -7.57 -11.54
N ASP A 311 5.74 -8.27 -12.30
CA ASP A 311 5.04 -7.71 -13.46
C ASP A 311 4.03 -6.62 -13.03
N ALA A 312 3.51 -6.63 -11.79
CA ALA A 312 2.71 -5.55 -11.22
C ALA A 312 3.55 -4.30 -10.90
N PHE A 313 4.75 -4.47 -10.35
CA PHE A 313 5.70 -3.35 -10.22
C PHE A 313 6.04 -2.74 -11.58
N ILE A 314 6.38 -3.57 -12.57
CA ILE A 314 6.67 -3.13 -13.93
C ILE A 314 5.49 -2.36 -14.53
N ASN A 315 4.27 -2.90 -14.41
CA ASN A 315 3.07 -2.22 -14.88
C ASN A 315 2.86 -0.87 -14.17
N GLY A 316 3.09 -0.80 -12.86
CA GLY A 316 3.01 0.43 -12.09
C GLY A 316 3.99 1.49 -12.57
N VAL A 317 5.28 1.15 -12.72
CA VAL A 317 6.30 2.12 -13.17
C VAL A 317 6.20 2.49 -14.65
N GLN A 318 5.55 1.67 -15.48
CA GLN A 318 5.35 1.96 -16.90
C GLN A 318 4.06 2.74 -17.19
N ASN A 319 2.97 2.42 -16.48
CA ASN A 319 1.63 2.90 -16.84
C ASN A 319 0.97 3.76 -15.76
N GLY A 320 1.44 3.70 -14.51
CA GLY A 320 0.96 4.54 -13.41
C GLY A 320 1.19 6.03 -13.69
N ARG A 321 0.40 6.89 -13.03
CA ARG A 321 0.48 8.35 -13.19
C ARG A 321 0.40 8.78 -14.66
N ASN A 322 -0.53 8.20 -15.42
CA ASN A 322 -0.72 8.45 -16.85
C ASN A 322 0.57 8.22 -17.68
N GLY A 323 1.32 7.16 -17.36
CA GLY A 323 2.57 6.80 -18.04
C GLY A 323 3.83 7.47 -17.51
N LEU A 324 3.74 8.28 -16.44
CA LEU A 324 4.92 8.82 -15.75
C LEU A 324 5.58 7.82 -14.80
N GLY A 325 4.85 6.75 -14.44
CA GLY A 325 5.28 5.70 -13.52
C GLY A 325 4.89 5.98 -12.07
N SER A 326 4.21 5.01 -11.46
CA SER A 326 3.97 4.95 -10.01
C SER A 326 5.29 4.98 -9.24
N ILE A 327 5.30 5.67 -8.10
CA ILE A 327 6.46 5.72 -7.21
C ILE A 327 6.20 4.78 -6.04
N PHE A 328 7.04 3.76 -5.87
CA PHE A 328 6.95 2.83 -4.74
C PHE A 328 8.04 3.17 -3.73
N VAL A 329 7.67 3.46 -2.49
CA VAL A 329 8.60 3.74 -1.39
C VAL A 329 8.50 2.61 -0.38
N PHE A 330 9.63 1.98 -0.06
CA PHE A 330 9.70 0.87 0.87
C PHE A 330 10.65 1.20 2.03
N ALA A 331 10.26 0.87 3.26
CA ALA A 331 11.21 0.83 4.38
C ALA A 331 12.28 -0.23 4.11
N THR A 332 13.53 -0.11 4.59
CA THR A 332 14.54 -1.15 4.33
C THR A 332 14.36 -2.42 5.17
N GLY A 333 13.87 -2.31 6.41
CA GLY A 333 13.73 -3.45 7.32
C GLY A 333 14.16 -3.15 8.75
N ASN A 334 13.60 -3.92 9.69
CA ASN A 334 13.81 -3.78 11.14
C ASN A 334 14.70 -4.91 11.74
N GLY A 335 15.26 -5.77 10.90
CA GLY A 335 16.07 -6.94 11.28
C GLY A 335 17.54 -6.64 11.57
N GLY A 336 17.95 -5.37 11.62
CA GLY A 336 19.35 -4.98 11.82
C GLY A 336 19.97 -5.54 13.11
N GLY A 337 19.17 -5.70 14.17
CA GLY A 337 19.58 -6.33 15.43
C GLY A 337 19.72 -7.85 15.35
N SER A 338 19.04 -8.48 14.38
CA SER A 338 19.11 -9.92 14.07
C SER A 338 20.25 -10.27 13.10
N GLY A 339 20.97 -9.25 12.59
CA GLY A 339 22.01 -9.43 11.57
C GLY A 339 21.45 -9.47 10.14
N ASP A 340 20.22 -9.00 9.93
CA ASP A 340 19.58 -9.01 8.61
C ASP A 340 20.19 -7.99 7.64
N ASN A 341 19.95 -8.22 6.35
CA ASN A 341 20.42 -7.40 5.26
C ASN A 341 19.33 -7.26 4.19
N CYS A 342 18.93 -6.03 3.91
CA CYS A 342 17.82 -5.76 2.99
C CYS A 342 18.03 -6.23 1.53
N ASN A 343 19.22 -6.70 1.12
CA ASN A 343 19.36 -7.39 -0.16
C ASN A 343 18.66 -8.77 -0.18
N PHE A 344 18.35 -9.37 0.96
CA PHE A 344 17.59 -10.63 1.04
C PHE A 344 16.07 -10.43 1.01
N ASP A 345 15.62 -9.18 1.09
CA ASP A 345 14.26 -8.76 0.83
C ASP A 345 14.13 -8.29 -0.63
N GLY A 346 13.42 -9.08 -1.44
CA GLY A 346 13.19 -8.82 -2.86
C GLY A 346 12.31 -7.60 -3.16
N TYR A 347 11.66 -7.02 -2.16
CA TYR A 347 10.90 -5.77 -2.32
C TYR A 347 11.80 -4.56 -2.24
N THR A 348 12.68 -4.54 -1.25
CA THR A 348 13.59 -3.42 -1.00
C THR A 348 14.81 -3.46 -1.91
N ASN A 349 15.19 -4.63 -2.42
CA ASN A 349 16.27 -4.75 -3.40
C ASN A 349 15.84 -4.50 -4.86
N SER A 350 14.55 -4.25 -5.09
CA SER A 350 13.98 -4.05 -6.42
C SER A 350 14.37 -2.69 -7.00
N ILE A 351 14.73 -2.66 -8.29
CA ILE A 351 14.99 -1.40 -9.00
C ILE A 351 13.75 -0.52 -9.19
N TYR A 352 12.56 -1.07 -8.93
CA TYR A 352 11.28 -0.37 -9.06
C TYR A 352 10.83 0.30 -7.76
N THR A 353 11.57 0.12 -6.67
CA THR A 353 11.25 0.68 -5.36
C THR A 353 12.32 1.68 -4.91
N ILE A 354 11.91 2.65 -4.11
CA ILE A 354 12.77 3.58 -3.41
C ILE A 354 12.91 3.10 -1.97
N SER A 355 14.04 2.48 -1.66
CA SER A 355 14.29 1.88 -0.34
C SER A 355 14.91 2.89 0.63
N ILE A 356 14.20 3.17 1.72
CA ILE A 356 14.52 4.17 2.73
C ILE A 356 14.84 3.50 4.06
N GLY A 357 16.06 3.70 4.56
CA GLY A 357 16.45 3.29 5.91
C GLY A 357 16.15 4.36 6.95
N ALA A 358 16.50 4.09 8.20
CA ALA A 358 16.23 5.02 9.30
C ALA A 358 17.51 5.62 9.89
N ILE A 359 17.41 6.88 10.32
CA ILE A 359 18.30 7.50 11.30
C ILE A 359 17.46 8.00 12.48
N ASN A 360 18.09 8.18 13.65
CA ASN A 360 17.42 8.81 14.79
C ASN A 360 17.64 10.32 14.81
N HIS A 361 17.03 11.01 15.77
CA HIS A 361 17.14 12.46 16.00
C HIS A 361 18.56 13.00 16.27
N LEU A 362 19.57 12.11 16.32
CA LEU A 362 20.99 12.42 16.51
C LEU A 362 21.83 12.09 15.25
N ASP A 363 21.18 11.86 14.10
CA ASP A 363 21.77 11.36 12.86
C ASP A 363 22.56 10.06 13.03
N LYS A 364 22.13 9.20 13.97
CA LYS A 364 22.72 7.87 14.19
C LYS A 364 21.82 6.79 13.64
N ARG A 365 22.44 5.78 13.03
CA ARG A 365 21.75 4.55 12.65
C ARG A 365 21.14 3.90 13.90
N PRO A 366 19.82 3.66 13.94
CA PRO A 366 19.19 2.92 15.01
C PRO A 366 19.50 1.42 14.87
N TYR A 367 19.45 0.69 15.99
CA TYR A 367 19.87 -0.72 16.02
C TYR A 367 19.07 -1.62 15.07
N TYR A 368 17.80 -1.28 14.80
CA TYR A 368 16.89 -2.06 13.97
C TYR A 368 17.09 -1.83 12.47
N SER A 369 17.61 -0.68 12.04
CA SER A 369 17.63 -0.33 10.61
C SER A 369 18.56 -1.26 9.84
N GLU A 370 18.02 -2.00 8.88
CA GLU A 370 18.83 -2.82 7.98
C GLU A 370 19.68 -1.99 7.02
N GLN A 371 20.78 -2.57 6.55
CA GLN A 371 21.71 -1.97 5.59
C GLN A 371 21.86 -2.89 4.39
N CYS A 372 21.89 -2.33 3.19
CA CYS A 372 22.21 -3.06 1.97
C CYS A 372 22.62 -2.11 0.85
N SER A 373 23.10 -2.67 -0.26
CA SER A 373 23.51 -1.89 -1.45
C SER A 373 22.34 -1.31 -2.24
N ALA A 374 21.12 -1.79 -2.03
CA ALA A 374 19.92 -1.28 -2.69
C ALA A 374 19.27 -0.08 -1.98
N GLN A 375 19.69 0.22 -0.75
CA GLN A 375 19.19 1.37 0.00
C GLN A 375 19.61 2.67 -0.69
N LEU A 376 18.65 3.56 -0.94
CA LEU A 376 18.88 4.84 -1.63
C LEU A 376 19.15 6.00 -0.66
N ALA A 377 18.43 6.03 0.46
CA ALA A 377 18.55 7.10 1.44
C ALA A 377 18.20 6.63 2.86
N VAL A 378 18.35 7.53 3.82
CA VAL A 378 17.85 7.41 5.20
C VAL A 378 17.01 8.64 5.53
N THR A 379 16.05 8.48 6.44
CA THR A 379 15.26 9.58 7.02
C THR A 379 15.09 9.42 8.51
#